data_AF-A0A7C1B4I4-F1
#
_entry.id   AF-A0A7C1B4I4-F1
#
_cell.length_a   1.000
_cell.length_b   1.000
_cell.length_c   1.000
_cell.angle_alpha   90.00
_cell.angle_beta   90.00
_cell.angle_gamma   90.00
#
_symmetry.space_group_name_H-M   'P 1'
#
loop_
_entity.id
_entity.type
_entity.pdbx_description
1 polymer ?
#
loop_
_entity_poly.entity_id
_entity_poly.type
_entity_poly.pdbx_seq_one_letter_code
_entity_poly.pdbx_strand_id
1 'polypeptide(L)' 'MLKVLKFVFVFFLLVGISFSLWIFLISQDLPDPAQIESFRPKESTKIFDRNGNLLYEIYGEEKRTVIPLKEIPKEVILA' A
#
# COMPACT_ATOMS: atom_id res chain seq x y z
N MET A 1 -44.55 -13.69 -17.52
CA MET A 1 -43.12 -13.89 -17.82
C MET A 1 -42.37 -12.60 -18.14
N LEU A 2 -42.80 -11.81 -19.15
CA LEU A 2 -42.09 -10.58 -19.57
C LEU A 2 -41.96 -9.49 -18.48
N LYS A 3 -42.97 -9.31 -17.62
CA LYS A 3 -42.91 -8.35 -16.50
C LYS A 3 -41.86 -8.73 -15.44
N VAL A 4 -41.74 -10.02 -15.13
CA VAL A 4 -40.74 -10.56 -14.20
C VAL A 4 -39.34 -10.38 -14.77
N LEU A 5 -39.15 -10.67 -16.07
CA LEU A 5 -37.87 -10.47 -16.74
C LEU A 5 -37.43 -8.99 -16.73
N LYS A 6 -38.35 -8.06 -16.97
CA LYS A 6 -38.09 -6.61 -16.86
C LYS A 6 -37.71 -6.21 -15.43
N PHE A 7 -38.38 -6.74 -14.42
CA PHE A 7 -38.06 -6.46 -13.02
C PHE A 7 -36.68 -6.96 -12.62
N VAL A 8 -36.33 -8.19 -13.01
CA VAL A 8 -35.00 -8.77 -12.79
C VAL A 8 -33.92 -7.94 -13.50
N PHE A 9 -34.19 -7.51 -14.74
CA PHE A 9 -33.26 -6.65 -15.47
C PHE A 9 -33.02 -5.30 -14.77
N VAL A 10 -34.09 -4.63 -14.33
CA VAL A 10 -33.98 -3.36 -13.59
C VAL A 10 -33.24 -3.54 -12.26
N PHE A 11 -33.48 -4.66 -11.56
CA PHE A 11 -32.77 -4.98 -10.32
C PHE A 11 -31.26 -5.10 -10.54
N PHE A 12 -30.82 -5.88 -11.53
CA PHE A 12 -29.39 -6.01 -11.84
C PHE A 12 -28.76 -4.69 -12.29
N LEU A 13 -29.53 -3.86 -13.01
CA LEU A 13 -29.06 -2.54 -13.44
C LEU A 13 -28.84 -1.61 -12.23
N LEU A 14 -29.77 -1.60 -11.26
CA LEU A 14 -29.62 -0.84 -10.02
C LEU A 14 -28.45 -1.33 -9.18
N VAL A 15 -28.27 -2.66 -9.04
CA VAL A 15 -27.13 -3.24 -8.33
C VAL A 15 -25.82 -2.86 -9.01
N GLY A 16 -25.75 -2.95 -10.34
CA GLY A 16 -24.57 -2.56 -11.11
C GLY A 16 -24.21 -1.08 -10.93
N ILE A 17 -25.20 -0.19 -10.99
CA ILE A 17 -24.97 1.25 -10.74
C ILE A 17 -24.49 1.49 -9.31
N SER A 18 -25.14 0.88 -8.32
CA SER A 18 -24.75 1.02 -6.91
C SER A 18 -23.33 0.51 -6.66
N PHE A 19 -22.94 -0.59 -7.29
CA PHE A 19 -21.59 -1.15 -7.17
C PHE A 19 -20.53 -0.25 -7.81
N SER A 20 -20.80 0.26 -9.01
CA SER A 20 -19.91 1.21 -9.69
C SER A 20 -19.73 2.51 -8.90
N LEU A 21 -20.81 3.04 -8.32
CA LEU A 21 -20.74 4.21 -7.44
C LEU A 21 -19.91 3.92 -6.19
N TRP A 22 -20.08 2.76 -5.57
CA TRP A 22 -19.31 2.36 -4.40
C TRP A 22 -17.81 2.28 -4.69
N ILE A 23 -17.41 1.67 -5.82
CA ILE A 23 -16.00 1.65 -6.26
C ILE A 23 -15.49 3.07 -6.48
N PHE A 24 -16.23 3.90 -7.22
CA PHE A 24 -15.83 5.28 -7.50
C PHE A 24 -15.57 6.09 -6.22
N LEU A 25 -16.43 5.94 -5.21
CA LEU A 25 -16.24 6.63 -3.93
C LEU A 25 -14.96 6.19 -3.21
N ILE A 26 -14.69 4.89 -3.16
CA ILE A 26 -13.48 4.37 -2.48
C ILE A 26 -12.22 4.72 -3.28
N SER A 27 -12.28 4.72 -4.61
CA SER A 27 -11.14 5.05 -5.48
C SER A 27 -10.59 6.46 -5.28
N GLN A 28 -11.38 7.40 -4.77
CA GLN A 28 -10.93 8.78 -4.53
C GLN A 28 -9.98 8.91 -3.34
N ASP A 29 -10.06 8.00 -2.37
CA ASP A 29 -9.18 8.00 -1.19
C ASP A 29 -7.87 7.26 -1.44
N LEU A 30 -7.70 6.63 -2.61
CA LEU A 30 -6.47 5.91 -2.94
C LEU A 30 -5.36 6.90 -3.33
N PRO A 31 -4.13 6.72 -2.81
CA PRO A 31 -2.98 7.50 -3.25
C PRO A 31 -2.67 7.20 -4.71
N ASP A 32 -2.05 8.18 -5.38
CA ASP A 32 -1.57 8.01 -6.76
C ASP A 32 -0.55 6.86 -6.81
N PRO A 33 -0.74 5.83 -7.66
CA PRO A 33 0.19 4.72 -7.81
C PRO A 33 1.63 5.14 -8.10
N ALA A 34 1.85 6.29 -8.76
CA ALA A 34 3.18 6.84 -9.01
C ALA A 34 3.94 7.20 -7.72
N GLN A 35 3.22 7.40 -6.60
CA GLN A 35 3.84 7.64 -5.29
C GLN A 35 4.59 6.41 -4.76
N ILE A 36 4.26 5.19 -5.23
CA ILE A 36 4.95 3.97 -4.82
C ILE A 36 6.41 3.99 -5.29
N GLU A 37 6.67 4.46 -6.51
CA GLU A 37 8.03 4.55 -7.07
C GLU A 37 8.90 5.57 -6.33
N SER A 38 8.26 6.61 -5.77
CA SER A 38 8.94 7.68 -5.04
C SER A 38 8.86 7.52 -3.52
N PHE A 39 8.30 6.42 -3.03
CA PHE A 39 8.15 6.19 -1.59
C PHE A 39 9.53 6.08 -0.93
N ARG A 40 9.85 7.07 -0.09
CA ARG A 40 11.06 7.10 0.73
C ARG A 40 10.65 7.14 2.19
N PRO A 41 10.61 5.98 2.89
CA PRO A 41 10.25 5.96 4.29
C PRO A 41 11.30 6.72 5.11
N LYS A 42 10.90 7.27 6.25
CA LYS A 42 11.85 7.89 7.17
C LYS A 42 12.81 6.82 7.71
N GLU A 43 14.09 7.15 7.73
CA GLU A 43 15.16 6.28 8.22
C GLU A 43 15.88 6.91 9.42
N SER A 44 16.48 6.06 10.25
CA SER A 44 17.35 6.53 11.33
C SER A 44 18.63 7.15 10.75
N THR A 45 19.16 8.17 11.42
CA THR A 45 20.51 8.68 11.13
C THR A 45 21.53 7.86 11.90
N LYS A 46 22.53 7.32 11.21
CA LYS A 46 23.60 6.50 11.81
C LYS A 46 24.93 7.26 11.80
N ILE A 47 25.59 7.32 12.95
CA ILE A 47 26.90 7.97 13.14
C ILE A 47 27.93 6.86 13.37
N PHE A 48 28.98 6.85 12.55
CA PHE A 48 30.03 5.84 12.56
C PHE A 48 31.39 6.45 12.95
N ASP A 49 32.29 5.63 13.51
CA ASP A 49 33.69 5.99 13.67
C ASP A 49 34.46 5.90 12.33
N ARG A 50 35.74 6.25 12.35
CA ARG A 50 36.62 6.19 11.16
C ARG A 50 36.84 4.78 10.60
N ASN A 51 36.58 3.75 11.41
CA ASN A 51 36.74 2.35 11.04
C ASN A 51 35.39 1.74 10.57
N GLY A 52 34.31 2.52 10.55
CA GLY A 52 32.97 2.07 10.17
C GLY A 52 32.18 1.42 11.31
N ASN A 53 32.62 1.51 12.57
CA ASN A 53 31.86 1.00 13.70
C ASN A 53 30.72 1.97 14.04
N LEU A 54 29.51 1.47 14.23
CA LEU A 54 28.36 2.29 14.63
C LEU A 54 28.58 2.84 16.04
N LEU A 55 28.63 4.16 16.18
CA LEU A 55 28.77 4.84 17.46
C LEU A 55 27.41 5.23 18.04
N TYR A 56 26.52 5.72 17.18
CA TYR A 56 25.22 6.22 17.62
C TYR A 56 24.19 6.16 16.50
N GLU A 57 22.92 6.01 16.89
CA GLU A 57 21.78 6.04 15.96
C GLU A 57 20.73 7.01 16.49
N ILE A 58 20.46 8.07 15.73
CA ILE A 58 19.42 9.05 16.02
C ILE A 58 18.17 8.60 15.28
N TYR A 59 17.11 8.31 16.01
CA TYR A 59 15.80 7.98 15.47
C TYR A 59 14.73 8.77 16.20
N GLY A 60 13.68 9.17 15.47
CA GLY A 60 12.51 9.84 16.02
C GLY A 60 11.55 8.79 16.59
N GLU A 61 10.35 8.72 16.02
CA GLU A 61 9.35 7.72 16.39
C GLU A 61 9.70 6.31 15.90
N GLU A 62 10.44 6.20 14.80
CA GLU A 62 10.72 4.94 14.13
C GLU A 62 12.23 4.68 14.02
N LYS A 63 12.67 3.53 14.50
CA LYS A 63 14.02 3.02 14.28
C LYS A 63 14.05 2.14 13.02
N ARG A 64 14.24 2.73 11.85
CA ARG A 64 14.12 2.05 10.55
C ARG A 64 15.42 2.12 9.74
N THR A 65 15.76 1.01 9.09
CA THR A 65 16.80 0.90 8.06
C THR A 65 16.19 0.29 6.82
N VAL A 66 16.27 0.97 5.69
CA VAL A 66 15.82 0.41 4.40
C VAL A 66 16.92 -0.50 3.85
N ILE A 67 16.55 -1.74 3.54
CA ILE A 67 17.43 -2.70 2.88
C ILE A 67 16.82 -3.18 1.56
N PRO A 68 17.63 -3.42 0.51
CA PRO A 68 17.15 -4.07 -0.71
C PRO A 68 16.55 -5.44 -0.46
N LEU A 69 15.51 -5.82 -1.23
CA LEU A 69 14.85 -7.13 -1.12
C LEU A 69 15.83 -8.32 -1.22
N LYS A 70 16.88 -8.18 -2.04
CA LYS A 70 17.94 -9.20 -2.21
C LYS A 70 18.76 -9.49 -0.93
N GLU A 71 18.74 -8.58 0.04
CA GLU A 71 19.45 -8.71 1.32
C GLU A 71 18.56 -9.35 2.41
N ILE A 72 17.25 -9.48 2.13
CA ILE A 72 16.32 -10.14 3.04
C ILE A 72 16.46 -11.66 2.89
N PRO A 73 16.66 -12.43 3.98
CA PRO A 73 16.72 -13.88 3.94
C PRO A 73 15.43 -14.50 3.37
N LYS A 74 15.57 -15.57 2.58
CA LYS A 74 14.43 -16.22 1.89
C LYS A 74 13.39 -16.74 2.88
N GLU A 75 13.84 -17.21 4.04
CA GLU A 75 13.01 -17.75 5.11
C GLU A 75 12.06 -16.68 5.67
N VAL A 76 12.47 -15.40 5.64
CA VAL A 76 11.65 -14.27 6.10
C VAL A 76 10.65 -13.85 5.02
N ILE A 77 11.02 -13.98 3.74
CA ILE A 77 10.12 -13.64 2.62
C ILE A 77 8.97 -14.64 2.49
N LEU A 78 9.22 -15.91 2.84
CA LEU A 78 8.27 -17.01 2.67
C LEU A 78 7.37 -17.28 3.89
N ALA A 79 7.61 -16.59 5.01
CA ALA A 79 6.83 -16.70 6.24
C ALA A 79 5.56 -15.83 6.19
#